data_AF-A0A350LNA0-F1
#
_entry.id   AF-A0A350LNA0-F1
#
_cell.length_a   1.000
_cell.length_b   1.000
_cell.length_c   1.000
_cell.angle_alpha   90.00
_cell.angle_beta   90.00
_cell.angle_gamma   90.00
#
_symmetry.space_group_name_H-M   'P 1'
#
loop_
_entity.id
_entity.type
_entity.pdbx_description
1 polymer ?
#
loop_
_entity_poly.entity_id
_entity_poly.type
_entity_poly.pdbx_seq_one_letter_code
_entity_poly.pdbx_strand_id
1 'polypeptide(L)'
;AGTIINGVVKREEYGNVVVELQGYGEAMLRRNEKIGREAYRPGERIRAYVKDVRREQRGPQIFLSRTAPEFMAELFKMEVPEIYDGIIDIKAVARDPGSRAKIAVISYDSSIDPVGACVGMRGSRVQAVVNELQGEKIDIIPWNEDQATFLVNALQPAEVSKVVIDEDAQRIEVVVPEDQLSLAIGRRGQNVRLASQLTGLDIDIMTEAQDSERRQKDFEERTKLFMDTLDLDEFFAQLLVAEGFTTLEEVAYVEVDELLTIDGVDEDTAGELQARARDVLEAQAAEALEKARALGAEDSLIGFEGLSPQMVLALAQDDVKTLEDFATCADWELAGGWTTDGGVRVKDDGILEPFEVSLEEAQDMVMTARVMLGWVDPDDLMPQTEETGEAADAAPDNEEETGA
;
A
#
# COMPACT_ATOMS: atom_id res chain seq x y z
N ALA A 1 1.23 -27.99 0.73
CA ALA A 1 1.97 -26.78 0.36
C ALA A 1 2.36 -26.08 1.65
N GLY A 2 3.38 -25.21 1.65
CA GLY A 2 3.71 -24.40 2.83
C GLY A 2 4.86 -24.89 3.70
N THR A 3 5.63 -25.90 3.27
CA THR A 3 6.74 -26.44 4.08
C THR A 3 8.00 -26.59 3.24
N ILE A 4 9.16 -26.51 3.90
CA ILE A 4 10.44 -26.87 3.29
C ILE A 4 10.54 -28.40 3.16
N ILE A 5 10.98 -28.86 2.00
CA ILE A 5 11.25 -30.26 1.74
C ILE A 5 12.68 -30.46 1.24
N ASN A 6 13.27 -31.58 1.64
CA ASN A 6 14.59 -32.00 1.17
C ASN A 6 14.42 -32.94 -0.03
N GLY A 7 15.25 -32.76 -1.05
CA GLY A 7 15.28 -33.63 -2.23
C GLY A 7 16.68 -33.75 -2.81
N VAL A 8 16.77 -34.52 -3.89
CA VAL A 8 17.99 -34.68 -4.68
C VAL A 8 17.72 -34.25 -6.11
N VAL A 9 18.57 -33.40 -6.66
CA VAL A 9 18.46 -32.98 -8.06
C VAL A 9 18.67 -34.21 -8.94
N LYS A 10 17.70 -34.54 -9.79
CA LYS A 10 17.76 -35.69 -10.69
C LYS A 10 18.30 -35.30 -12.05
N ARG A 11 17.73 -34.24 -12.63
CA ARG A 11 18.09 -33.73 -13.97
C ARG A 11 17.58 -32.30 -14.16
N GLU A 12 18.17 -31.60 -15.11
CA GLU A 12 17.69 -30.29 -15.59
C GLU A 12 17.12 -30.45 -17.01
N GLU A 13 15.87 -30.05 -17.21
CA GLU A 13 15.13 -30.17 -18.47
C GLU A 13 14.58 -28.79 -18.87
N TYR A 14 14.99 -28.29 -20.04
CA TYR A 14 14.50 -27.01 -20.59
C TYR A 14 14.56 -25.83 -19.60
N GLY A 15 15.54 -25.83 -18.69
CA GLY A 15 15.76 -24.81 -17.65
C GLY A 15 14.99 -25.04 -16.34
N ASN A 16 14.13 -26.06 -16.28
CA ASN A 16 13.51 -26.54 -15.05
C ASN A 16 14.37 -27.61 -14.39
N VAL A 17 14.37 -27.67 -13.06
CA VAL A 17 15.11 -28.68 -12.30
C VAL A 17 14.10 -29.70 -11.77
N VAL A 18 14.30 -30.97 -12.12
CA VAL A 18 13.53 -32.08 -11.58
C VAL A 18 14.23 -32.57 -10.32
N VAL A 19 13.50 -32.55 -9.21
CA VAL A 19 13.97 -32.93 -7.88
C VAL A 19 13.26 -34.20 -7.45
N GLU A 20 14.01 -35.21 -7.05
CA GLU A 20 13.47 -36.42 -6.45
C GLU A 20 13.27 -36.18 -4.95
N LEU A 21 12.02 -36.30 -4.51
CA LEU A 21 11.61 -36.16 -3.12
C LEU A 21 11.47 -37.54 -2.49
N GLN A 22 12.09 -37.73 -1.33
CA GLN A 22 12.06 -39.01 -0.63
C GLN A 22 10.62 -39.34 -0.19
N GLY A 23 10.03 -40.38 -0.79
CA GLY A 23 8.69 -40.86 -0.47
C GLY A 23 7.53 -40.17 -1.20
N TYR A 24 7.80 -39.10 -1.97
CA TYR A 24 6.75 -38.31 -2.65
C TYR A 24 6.87 -38.30 -4.19
N GLY A 25 7.96 -38.84 -4.75
CA GLY A 25 8.17 -38.92 -6.20
C GLY A 25 8.93 -37.70 -6.75
N GLU A 26 8.64 -37.33 -8.00
CA GLU A 26 9.31 -36.22 -8.68
C GLU A 26 8.57 -34.88 -8.43
N ALA A 27 9.34 -33.85 -8.09
CA ALA A 27 8.88 -32.48 -7.99
C ALA A 27 9.64 -31.60 -8.99
N MET A 28 9.05 -30.46 -9.35
CA MET A 28 9.60 -29.56 -10.35
C MET A 28 9.89 -28.19 -9.76
N LEU A 29 11.13 -27.75 -9.88
CA LEU A 29 11.57 -26.39 -9.61
C LEU A 29 11.66 -25.65 -10.95
N ARG A 30 10.74 -24.70 -11.17
CA ARG A 30 10.66 -23.96 -12.44
C ARG A 30 11.80 -22.97 -12.59
N ARG A 31 12.13 -22.60 -13.82
CA ARG A 31 13.20 -21.64 -14.12
C ARG A 31 13.07 -20.30 -13.37
N ASN A 32 11.86 -19.77 -13.24
CA ASN A 32 11.56 -18.51 -12.55
C ASN A 32 11.57 -18.63 -11.02
N GLU A 33 11.60 -19.85 -10.50
CA GLU A 33 11.60 -20.15 -9.06
C GLU A 33 13.00 -20.58 -8.56
N LYS A 34 14.01 -20.52 -9.43
CA LYS A 34 15.43 -20.81 -9.11
C LYS A 34 16.15 -19.54 -8.68
N ILE A 35 17.04 -19.68 -7.70
CA ILE A 35 18.02 -18.65 -7.40
C ILE A 35 19.07 -18.61 -8.53
N GLY A 36 19.22 -17.46 -9.19
CA GLY A 36 20.02 -17.36 -10.42
C GLY A 36 21.52 -17.65 -10.26
N ARG A 37 22.07 -17.49 -9.06
CA ARG A 37 23.49 -17.78 -8.76
C ARG A 37 23.75 -19.23 -8.33
N GLU A 38 22.70 -20.00 -8.10
CA GLU A 38 22.81 -21.36 -7.60
C GLU A 38 23.06 -22.36 -8.73
N ALA A 39 24.01 -23.27 -8.51
CA ALA A 39 24.24 -24.40 -9.40
C ALA A 39 23.36 -25.58 -8.96
N TYR A 40 22.70 -26.23 -9.92
CA TYR A 40 21.87 -27.39 -9.68
C TYR A 40 22.43 -28.58 -10.45
N ARG A 41 23.29 -29.39 -9.83
CA ARG A 41 23.87 -30.56 -10.51
C ARG A 41 23.14 -31.85 -10.13
N PRO A 42 22.96 -32.79 -11.08
CA PRO A 42 22.43 -34.11 -10.77
C PRO A 42 23.19 -34.78 -9.61
N GLY A 43 22.45 -35.29 -8.63
CA GLY A 43 22.97 -35.91 -7.41
C GLY A 43 23.18 -34.96 -6.24
N GLU A 44 23.10 -33.64 -6.43
CA GLU A 44 23.20 -32.67 -5.33
C GLU A 44 21.92 -32.62 -4.49
N ARG A 45 22.08 -32.44 -3.18
CA ARG A 45 20.95 -32.25 -2.26
C ARG A 45 20.47 -30.82 -2.36
N ILE A 46 19.15 -30.66 -2.33
CA ILE A 46 18.50 -29.36 -2.43
C ILE A 46 17.39 -29.28 -1.38
N ARG A 47 17.28 -28.14 -0.70
CA ARG A 47 16.09 -27.78 0.08
C ARG A 47 15.23 -26.87 -0.77
N ALA A 48 13.91 -27.00 -0.73
CA ALA A 48 13.05 -26.05 -1.43
C ALA A 48 11.71 -25.93 -0.71
N TYR A 49 11.06 -24.80 -0.90
CA TYR A 49 9.72 -24.56 -0.40
C TYR A 49 8.69 -25.20 -1.35
N VAL A 50 7.73 -25.94 -0.80
CA VAL A 50 6.61 -26.49 -1.58
C VAL A 50 5.59 -25.39 -1.81
N LYS A 51 5.75 -24.67 -2.93
CA LYS A 51 4.92 -23.53 -3.33
C LYS A 51 3.49 -23.98 -3.68
N ASP A 52 3.34 -25.04 -4.46
CA ASP A 52 2.03 -25.47 -4.94
C ASP A 52 2.01 -26.98 -5.27
N VAL A 53 0.84 -27.60 -5.19
CA VAL A 53 0.60 -28.99 -5.60
C VAL A 53 -0.64 -29.01 -6.47
N ARG A 54 -0.46 -29.20 -7.78
CA ARG A 54 -1.57 -29.20 -8.75
C ARG A 54 -1.77 -30.58 -9.35
N ARG A 55 -3.01 -30.89 -9.73
CA ARG A 55 -3.31 -32.08 -10.54
C ARG A 55 -3.06 -31.76 -12.01
N GLU A 56 -2.12 -32.45 -12.63
CA GLU A 56 -1.90 -32.40 -14.08
C GLU A 56 -2.38 -33.70 -14.76
N GLN A 57 -2.40 -33.71 -16.09
CA GLN A 57 -2.82 -34.87 -16.89
C GLN A 57 -2.04 -36.16 -16.58
N ARG A 58 -0.81 -36.02 -16.05
CA ARG A 58 0.08 -37.14 -15.69
C ARG A 58 0.06 -37.48 -14.20
N GLY A 59 -0.81 -36.85 -13.40
CA GLY A 59 -0.91 -37.03 -11.96
C GLY A 59 -0.65 -35.74 -11.18
N PRO A 60 -0.68 -35.81 -9.84
CA PRO A 60 -0.34 -34.67 -8.99
C PRO A 60 1.13 -34.28 -9.16
N GLN A 61 1.38 -33.03 -9.53
CA GLN A 61 2.71 -32.44 -9.70
C GLN A 61 2.99 -31.46 -8.57
N ILE A 62 4.15 -31.64 -7.94
CA ILE A 62 4.64 -30.76 -6.87
C ILE A 62 5.51 -29.68 -7.49
N PHE A 63 5.20 -28.42 -7.22
CA PHE A 63 5.97 -27.25 -7.62
C PHE A 63 6.77 -26.71 -6.45
N LEU A 64 8.07 -26.60 -6.66
CA LEU A 64 9.02 -26.10 -5.69
C LEU A 64 9.39 -24.65 -6.01
N SER A 65 9.77 -23.91 -4.97
CA SER A 65 10.37 -22.60 -5.08
C SER A 65 11.54 -22.42 -4.14
N ARG A 66 12.56 -21.72 -4.62
CA ARG A 66 13.67 -21.20 -3.81
C ARG A 66 13.71 -19.67 -3.80
N THR A 67 12.85 -19.00 -4.58
CA THR A 67 12.73 -17.54 -4.65
C THR A 67 11.62 -16.98 -3.77
N ALA A 68 10.63 -17.81 -3.40
CA ALA A 68 9.52 -17.44 -2.51
C ALA A 68 10.02 -16.81 -1.19
N PRO A 69 9.45 -15.67 -0.74
CA PRO A 69 9.76 -15.08 0.57
C PRO A 69 9.53 -16.06 1.74
N GLU A 70 8.50 -16.88 1.64
CA GLU A 70 8.14 -17.90 2.64
C GLU A 70 9.25 -18.95 2.81
N PHE A 71 10.05 -19.19 1.78
CA PHE A 71 11.22 -20.07 1.90
C PHE A 71 12.23 -19.53 2.92
N MET A 72 12.45 -18.20 2.94
CA MET A 72 13.33 -17.57 3.92
C MET A 72 12.74 -17.63 5.31
N ALA A 73 11.46 -17.31 5.46
CA ALA A 73 10.77 -17.36 6.75
C ALA A 73 10.86 -18.76 7.39
N GLU A 74 10.59 -19.81 6.60
CA GLU A 74 10.69 -21.20 7.07
C GLU A 74 12.13 -21.62 7.38
N LEU A 75 13.13 -21.11 6.66
CA LEU A 75 14.54 -21.35 7.01
C LEU A 75 14.91 -20.73 8.36
N PHE A 76 14.47 -19.50 8.63
CA PHE A 76 14.67 -18.86 9.93
C PHE A 76 13.93 -19.59 11.04
N LYS A 77 12.71 -20.07 10.79
CA LYS A 77 11.95 -20.89 11.75
C LYS A 77 12.67 -22.18 12.13
N MET A 78 13.41 -22.79 11.21
CA MET A 78 14.23 -23.98 11.51
C MET A 78 15.52 -23.65 12.27
N GLU A 79 16.11 -22.48 12.02
CA GLU A 79 17.41 -22.08 12.59
C GLU A 79 17.29 -21.36 13.94
N VAL A 80 16.16 -20.70 14.21
CA VAL A 80 15.91 -19.85 15.38
C VAL A 80 14.78 -20.46 16.21
N PRO A 81 15.09 -21.13 17.35
CA PRO A 81 14.09 -21.75 18.21
C PRO A 81 13.01 -20.78 18.71
N GLU A 82 13.39 -19.53 18.98
CA GLU A 82 12.48 -18.49 19.45
C GLU A 82 11.39 -18.15 18.41
N ILE A 83 11.66 -18.32 17.11
CA ILE A 83 10.65 -18.20 16.04
C ILE A 83 9.78 -19.45 15.97
N TYR A 84 10.36 -20.64 16.19
CA TYR A 84 9.60 -21.89 16.22
C TYR A 84 8.59 -21.93 17.37
N ASP A 85 9.00 -21.45 18.54
CA ASP A 85 8.18 -21.40 19.76
C ASP A 85 7.15 -20.25 19.74
N GLY A 86 7.17 -19.39 18.71
CA GLY A 86 6.24 -18.26 18.55
C GLY A 86 6.51 -17.08 19.48
N ILE A 87 7.70 -17.01 20.10
CA ILE A 87 8.14 -15.88 20.91
C ILE A 87 8.49 -14.69 20.01
N ILE A 88 9.18 -14.99 18.90
CA ILE A 88 9.51 -14.04 17.84
C ILE A 88 8.65 -14.35 16.63
N ASP A 89 8.09 -13.31 16.02
CA ASP A 89 7.29 -13.40 14.81
C ASP A 89 7.96 -12.64 13.66
N ILE A 90 7.89 -13.21 12.45
CA ILE A 90 8.39 -12.58 11.23
C ILE A 90 7.20 -11.88 10.56
N LYS A 91 7.14 -10.56 10.68
CA LYS A 91 6.01 -9.76 10.17
C LYS A 91 6.02 -9.59 8.66
N ALA A 92 7.20 -9.40 8.09
CA ALA A 92 7.36 -9.17 6.66
C ALA A 92 8.70 -9.67 6.14
N VAL A 93 8.73 -10.09 4.88
CA VAL A 93 9.94 -10.51 4.17
C VAL A 93 9.93 -9.86 2.78
N ALA A 94 10.91 -9.01 2.52
CA ALA A 94 11.16 -8.41 1.21
C ALA A 94 12.45 -8.99 0.63
N ARG A 95 12.43 -9.49 -0.60
CA ARG A 95 13.53 -10.30 -1.13
C ARG A 95 13.82 -10.02 -2.61
N ASP A 96 15.10 -9.84 -2.90
CA ASP A 96 15.70 -9.92 -4.23
C ASP A 96 16.57 -11.19 -4.29
N PRO A 97 16.00 -12.33 -4.74
CA PRO A 97 16.58 -13.66 -4.54
C PRO A 97 18.00 -13.81 -5.09
N GLY A 98 18.91 -14.29 -4.25
CA GLY A 98 20.33 -14.46 -4.57
C GLY A 98 21.17 -13.17 -4.53
N SER A 99 20.57 -12.04 -4.12
CA SER A 99 21.28 -10.78 -3.92
C SER A 99 21.12 -10.25 -2.50
N ARG A 100 19.92 -9.78 -2.13
CA ARG A 100 19.67 -9.12 -0.85
C ARG A 100 18.22 -9.30 -0.40
N ALA A 101 18.00 -9.37 0.90
CA ALA A 101 16.70 -9.44 1.53
C ALA A 101 16.66 -8.56 2.78
N LYS A 102 15.45 -8.14 3.15
CA LYS A 102 15.13 -7.53 4.43
C LYS A 102 14.04 -8.37 5.11
N ILE A 103 14.20 -8.64 6.39
CA ILE A 103 13.17 -9.31 7.20
C ILE A 103 12.80 -8.42 8.39
N ALA A 104 11.51 -8.31 8.66
CA ALA A 104 10.97 -7.56 9.78
C ALA A 104 10.56 -8.55 10.88
N VAL A 105 11.11 -8.38 12.09
CA VAL A 105 10.89 -9.27 13.22
C VAL A 105 10.43 -8.51 14.45
N ILE A 106 9.50 -9.08 15.21
CA ILE A 106 9.07 -8.57 16.51
C ILE A 106 9.17 -9.69 17.55
N SER A 107 9.50 -9.34 18.79
CA SER A 107 9.40 -10.23 19.94
C SER A 107 8.17 -9.87 20.76
N TYR A 108 7.38 -10.86 21.15
CA TYR A 108 6.30 -10.67 22.14
C TYR A 108 6.81 -10.74 23.59
N ASP A 109 8.08 -11.10 23.79
CA ASP A 109 8.77 -11.07 25.07
C ASP A 109 9.80 -9.93 25.10
N SER A 110 9.58 -8.97 25.99
CA SER A 110 10.44 -7.79 26.14
C SER A 110 11.84 -8.11 26.68
N SER A 111 12.05 -9.30 27.24
CA SER A 111 13.36 -9.77 27.70
C SER A 111 14.23 -10.31 26.56
N ILE A 112 13.66 -10.53 25.38
CA ILE A 112 14.32 -11.14 24.22
C ILE A 112 14.45 -10.10 23.12
N ASP A 113 15.70 -9.83 22.72
CA ASP A 113 15.98 -9.02 21.53
C ASP A 113 15.76 -9.86 20.26
N PRO A 114 14.77 -9.51 19.42
CA PRO A 114 14.44 -10.30 18.23
C PRO A 114 15.56 -10.30 17.19
N VAL A 115 16.30 -9.19 17.06
CA VAL A 115 17.41 -9.10 16.09
C VAL A 115 18.57 -9.96 16.57
N GLY A 116 18.98 -9.82 17.84
CA GLY A 116 20.04 -10.62 18.44
C GLY A 116 19.77 -12.12 18.39
N ALA A 117 18.53 -12.54 18.65
CA ALA A 117 18.13 -13.95 18.55
C ALA A 117 18.23 -14.48 17.11
N CYS A 118 17.81 -13.71 16.10
CA CYS A 118 17.89 -14.15 14.71
C CYS A 118 19.33 -14.15 14.16
N VAL A 119 20.18 -13.22 14.61
CA VAL A 119 21.60 -13.16 14.23
C VAL A 119 22.37 -14.31 14.89
N GLY A 120 22.13 -14.58 16.16
CA GLY A 120 22.86 -15.57 16.96
C GLY A 120 24.31 -15.17 17.24
N MET A 121 25.03 -16.04 17.95
CA MET A 121 26.42 -15.77 18.35
C MET A 121 27.30 -15.49 17.13
N ARG A 122 27.82 -14.25 17.02
CA ARG A 122 28.62 -13.76 15.88
C ARG A 122 27.97 -13.98 14.52
N GLY A 123 26.64 -13.92 14.43
CA GLY A 123 25.94 -14.10 13.15
C GLY A 123 25.83 -15.56 12.70
N SER A 124 26.09 -16.54 13.57
CA SER A 124 26.09 -17.96 13.19
C SER A 124 24.77 -18.45 12.58
N ARG A 125 23.63 -18.02 13.15
CA ARG A 125 22.29 -18.43 12.70
C ARG A 125 21.95 -17.79 11.35
N VAL A 126 22.05 -16.46 11.27
CA VAL A 126 21.83 -15.75 9.99
C VAL A 126 22.78 -16.24 8.90
N GLN A 127 24.04 -16.53 9.21
CA GLN A 127 25.00 -17.03 8.24
C GLN A 127 24.64 -18.43 7.72
N ALA A 128 24.02 -19.29 8.52
CA ALA A 128 23.53 -20.58 8.07
C ALA A 128 22.44 -20.42 7.00
N VAL A 129 21.49 -19.49 7.22
CA VAL A 129 20.44 -19.15 6.23
C VAL A 129 21.05 -18.49 4.98
N VAL A 130 21.98 -17.53 5.15
CA VAL A 130 22.70 -16.87 4.03
C VAL A 130 23.43 -17.91 3.16
N ASN A 131 24.06 -18.91 3.78
CA ASN A 131 24.75 -19.98 3.06
C ASN A 131 23.78 -20.88 2.27
N GLU A 132 22.62 -21.22 2.85
CA GLU A 132 21.57 -21.97 2.16
C GLU A 132 21.02 -21.19 0.94
N LEU A 133 20.95 -19.86 1.05
CA LEU A 133 20.50 -18.95 -0.02
C LEU A 133 21.63 -18.47 -0.96
N GLN A 134 22.78 -19.17 -0.99
CA GLN A 134 23.90 -18.90 -1.89
C GLN A 134 24.51 -17.50 -1.76
N GLY A 135 24.67 -17.01 -0.52
CA GLY A 135 25.33 -15.75 -0.22
C GLY A 135 24.44 -14.51 -0.41
N GLU A 136 23.12 -14.70 -0.39
CA GLU A 136 22.16 -13.61 -0.31
C GLU A 136 22.35 -12.81 0.99
N LYS A 137 22.52 -11.50 0.90
CA LYS A 137 22.71 -10.63 2.08
C LYS A 137 21.38 -10.40 2.78
N ILE A 138 21.27 -10.70 4.07
CA ILE A 138 20.02 -10.56 4.82
C ILE A 138 20.20 -9.46 5.87
N ASP A 139 19.35 -8.43 5.78
CA ASP A 139 19.22 -7.41 6.83
C ASP A 139 18.03 -7.80 7.73
N ILE A 140 18.25 -7.85 9.04
CA ILE A 140 17.23 -8.19 10.04
C ILE A 140 16.84 -6.91 10.76
N ILE A 141 15.56 -6.57 10.69
CA ILE A 141 15.04 -5.26 11.03
C ILE A 141 14.00 -5.41 12.14
N PRO A 142 14.10 -4.66 13.25
CA PRO A 142 13.06 -4.68 14.27
C PRO A 142 11.79 -4.03 13.70
N TRP A 143 10.70 -4.78 13.73
CA TRP A 143 9.38 -4.28 13.35
C TRP A 143 8.83 -3.37 14.46
N ASN A 144 8.11 -2.32 14.09
CA ASN A 144 7.44 -1.41 15.00
C ASN A 144 6.05 -1.06 14.46
N GLU A 145 5.10 -0.81 15.35
CA GLU A 145 3.75 -0.32 15.00
C GLU A 145 3.81 1.11 14.46
N ASP A 146 4.72 1.94 14.99
CA ASP A 146 4.97 3.27 14.45
C ASP A 146 5.66 3.18 13.09
N GLN A 147 4.93 3.59 12.04
CA GLN A 147 5.37 3.48 10.65
C GLN A 147 6.65 4.30 10.39
N ALA A 148 6.77 5.48 10.99
CA ALA A 148 7.95 6.33 10.84
C ALA A 148 9.21 5.62 11.38
N THR A 149 9.13 5.09 12.60
CA THR A 149 10.23 4.31 13.20
C THR A 149 10.54 3.05 12.39
N PHE A 150 9.52 2.32 11.94
CA PHE A 150 9.72 1.12 11.14
C PHE A 150 10.40 1.41 9.79
N LEU A 151 10.01 2.50 9.12
CA LEU A 151 10.61 2.95 7.87
C LEU A 151 12.08 3.34 8.02
N VAL A 152 12.42 4.10 9.07
CA VAL A 152 13.82 4.45 9.37
C VAL A 152 14.66 3.20 9.56
N ASN A 153 14.13 2.20 10.27
CA ASN A 153 14.79 0.90 10.43
C ASN A 153 14.90 0.15 9.09
N ALA A 154 13.87 0.21 8.24
CA ALA A 154 13.85 -0.44 6.93
C ALA A 154 14.92 0.10 5.97
N LEU A 155 15.22 1.40 6.03
CA LEU A 155 16.19 2.07 5.17
C LEU A 155 17.65 1.87 5.58
N GLN A 156 17.92 1.23 6.73
CA GLN A 156 19.28 0.89 7.15
C GLN A 156 20.04 0.17 6.02
N PRO A 157 21.31 0.54 5.77
CA PRO A 157 22.20 1.30 6.65
C PRO A 157 22.21 2.84 6.46
N ALA A 158 21.32 3.41 5.64
CA ALA A 158 21.30 4.86 5.44
C ALA A 158 20.69 5.59 6.65
N GLU A 159 21.26 6.72 7.01
CA GLU A 159 20.71 7.61 8.05
C GLU A 159 19.65 8.54 7.43
N VAL A 160 18.54 8.71 8.15
CA VAL A 160 17.40 9.51 7.74
C VAL A 160 17.34 10.78 8.59
N SER A 161 17.21 11.95 7.96
CA SER A 161 17.07 13.24 8.66
C SER A 161 15.63 13.49 9.10
N LYS A 162 14.68 13.30 8.19
CA LYS A 162 13.26 13.59 8.41
C LYS A 162 12.39 12.63 7.60
N VAL A 163 11.25 12.25 8.17
CA VAL A 163 10.19 11.52 7.48
C VAL A 163 8.95 12.42 7.45
N VAL A 164 8.35 12.58 6.27
CA VAL A 164 7.08 13.26 6.08
C VAL A 164 6.12 12.21 5.54
N ILE A 165 5.05 11.96 6.30
CA ILE A 165 4.02 10.99 5.92
C ILE A 165 2.88 11.79 5.30
N ASP A 166 2.47 11.37 4.11
CA ASP A 166 1.25 11.81 3.46
C ASP A 166 0.20 10.72 3.70
N GLU A 167 -0.75 10.99 4.59
CA GLU A 167 -1.77 10.01 5.00
C GLU A 167 -2.77 9.74 3.88
N ASP A 168 -3.01 10.72 3.01
CA ASP A 168 -3.99 10.65 1.93
C ASP A 168 -3.44 9.88 0.72
N ALA A 169 -2.18 10.13 0.35
CA ALA A 169 -1.56 9.52 -0.84
C ALA A 169 -0.90 8.14 -0.61
N GLN A 170 -0.93 7.59 0.61
CA GLN A 170 -0.14 6.40 1.03
C GLN A 170 1.34 6.47 0.63
N ARG A 171 1.87 7.69 0.50
CA ARG A 171 3.23 7.99 0.07
C ARG A 171 4.00 8.52 1.27
N ILE A 172 5.24 8.08 1.40
CA ILE A 172 6.14 8.60 2.42
C ILE A 172 7.35 9.23 1.76
N GLU A 173 7.62 10.45 2.18
CA GLU A 173 8.78 11.20 1.74
C GLU A 173 9.85 11.16 2.81
N VAL A 174 11.04 10.75 2.39
CA VAL A 174 12.18 10.56 3.26
C VAL A 174 13.29 11.52 2.85
N VAL A 175 13.60 12.42 3.77
CA VAL A 175 14.68 13.38 3.60
C VAL A 175 15.95 12.79 4.20
N VAL A 176 16.99 12.71 3.38
CA VAL A 176 18.31 12.18 3.78
C VAL A 176 19.41 13.21 3.50
N PRO A 177 20.53 13.15 4.23
CA PRO A 177 21.73 13.90 3.87
C PRO A 177 22.23 13.54 2.46
N GLU A 178 22.88 14.50 1.78
CA GLU A 178 23.34 14.32 0.39
C GLU A 178 24.31 13.13 0.23
N ASP A 179 25.16 12.89 1.23
CA ASP A 179 26.10 11.76 1.26
C ASP A 179 25.40 10.40 1.47
N GLN A 180 24.21 10.40 2.06
CA GLN A 180 23.40 9.20 2.32
C GLN A 180 22.44 8.86 1.18
N LEU A 181 22.13 9.79 0.27
CA LEU A 181 21.17 9.61 -0.82
C LEU A 181 21.45 8.34 -1.65
N SER A 182 22.70 8.15 -2.05
CA SER A 182 23.12 6.99 -2.85
C SER A 182 22.97 5.67 -2.08
N LEU A 183 23.21 5.69 -0.76
CA LEU A 183 23.08 4.52 0.11
C LEU A 183 21.61 4.17 0.34
N ALA A 184 20.77 5.19 0.57
CA ALA A 184 19.34 5.07 0.82
C ALA A 184 18.60 4.48 -0.39
N ILE A 185 18.91 4.97 -1.60
CA ILE A 185 18.39 4.40 -2.85
C ILE A 185 18.98 3.00 -3.08
N GLY A 186 20.30 2.87 -2.89
CA GLY A 186 21.06 1.65 -3.16
C GLY A 186 21.25 1.37 -4.65
N ARG A 187 22.04 0.34 -4.97
CA ARG A 187 22.38 0.00 -6.36
C ARG A 187 21.12 -0.35 -7.16
N ARG A 188 20.80 0.45 -8.19
CA ARG A 188 19.57 0.31 -9.00
C ARG A 188 18.29 0.37 -8.16
N GLY A 189 18.25 1.21 -7.11
CA GLY A 189 17.08 1.33 -6.25
C GLY A 189 16.79 0.10 -5.41
N GLN A 190 17.76 -0.81 -5.22
CA GLN A 190 17.53 -2.07 -4.51
C GLN A 190 17.14 -1.85 -3.05
N ASN A 191 17.72 -0.85 -2.35
CA ASN A 191 17.45 -0.66 -0.93
C ASN A 191 16.05 -0.07 -0.72
N VAL A 192 15.72 1.01 -1.43
CA VAL A 192 14.38 1.63 -1.39
C VAL A 192 13.28 0.65 -1.83
N ARG A 193 13.50 -0.17 -2.86
CA ARG A 193 12.53 -1.19 -3.29
C ARG A 193 12.29 -2.24 -2.22
N LEU A 194 13.35 -2.73 -1.57
CA LEU A 194 13.20 -3.72 -0.50
C LEU A 194 12.53 -3.10 0.73
N ALA A 195 12.82 -1.83 1.06
CA ALA A 195 12.14 -1.13 2.14
C ALA A 195 10.65 -0.95 1.82
N SER A 196 10.30 -0.48 0.62
CA SER A 196 8.91 -0.31 0.16
C SER A 196 8.13 -1.61 0.18
N GLN A 197 8.72 -2.72 -0.28
CA GLN A 197 8.10 -4.04 -0.19
C GLN A 197 7.94 -4.55 1.26
N LEU A 198 8.81 -4.13 2.17
CA LEU A 198 8.78 -4.56 3.57
C LEU A 198 7.74 -3.79 4.37
N THR A 199 7.61 -2.48 4.11
CA THR A 199 6.65 -1.59 4.79
C THR A 199 5.28 -1.59 4.12
N GLY A 200 5.20 -1.93 2.83
CA GLY A 200 3.98 -1.81 2.03
C GLY A 200 3.68 -0.39 1.53
N LEU A 201 4.64 0.54 1.67
CA LEU A 201 4.46 1.98 1.40
C LEU A 201 5.27 2.40 0.18
N ASP A 202 4.80 3.41 -0.57
CA ASP A 202 5.60 4.04 -1.62
C ASP A 202 6.56 5.05 -0.99
N ILE A 203 7.87 4.87 -1.23
CA ILE A 203 8.92 5.64 -0.56
C ILE A 203 9.64 6.52 -1.59
N ASP A 204 9.48 7.83 -1.46
CA ASP A 204 10.29 8.79 -2.20
C ASP A 204 11.47 9.29 -1.33
N ILE A 205 12.65 9.39 -1.91
CA ILE A 205 13.87 9.76 -1.18
C ILE A 205 14.46 11.01 -1.83
N MET A 206 14.60 12.07 -1.04
CA MET A 206 15.13 13.35 -1.49
C MET A 206 16.16 13.91 -0.50
N THR A 207 16.96 14.87 -0.96
CA THR A 207 17.91 15.58 -0.09
C THR A 207 17.24 16.74 0.63
N GLU A 208 17.87 17.22 1.71
CA GLU A 208 17.41 18.43 2.43
C GLU A 208 17.31 19.66 1.52
N ALA A 209 18.20 19.78 0.53
CA ALA A 209 18.14 20.85 -0.46
C ALA A 209 16.93 20.70 -1.39
N GLN A 210 16.63 19.48 -1.85
CA GLN A 210 15.47 19.20 -2.69
C GLN A 210 14.15 19.43 -1.94
N ASP A 211 14.06 18.98 -0.69
CA ASP A 211 12.91 19.26 0.19
C ASP A 211 12.72 20.77 0.38
N SER A 212 13.80 21.52 0.62
CA SER A 212 13.71 22.98 0.74
C SER A 212 13.29 23.67 -0.56
N GLU A 213 13.81 23.24 -1.71
CA GLU A 213 13.44 23.80 -3.02
C GLU A 213 11.98 23.52 -3.36
N ARG A 214 11.50 22.31 -3.05
CA ARG A 214 10.10 21.94 -3.24
C ARG A 214 9.19 22.76 -2.35
N ARG A 215 9.46 22.84 -1.05
CA ARG A 215 8.68 23.67 -0.12
C ARG A 215 8.62 25.13 -0.54
N GLN A 216 9.71 25.68 -1.09
CA GLN A 216 9.71 27.03 -1.63
C GLN A 216 8.82 27.16 -2.87
N LYS A 217 8.84 26.20 -3.79
CA LYS A 217 7.95 26.18 -4.95
C LYS A 217 6.49 26.05 -4.55
N ASP A 218 6.17 25.12 -3.66
CA ASP A 218 4.80 24.91 -3.17
C ASP A 218 4.28 26.18 -2.48
N PHE A 219 5.15 26.87 -1.71
CA PHE A 219 4.82 28.15 -1.09
C PHE A 219 4.55 29.25 -2.12
N GLU A 220 5.38 29.36 -3.16
CA GLU A 220 5.20 30.32 -4.25
C GLU A 220 3.94 30.04 -5.08
N GLU A 221 3.66 28.77 -5.39
CA GLU A 221 2.48 28.35 -6.15
C GLU A 221 1.18 28.62 -5.38
N ARG A 222 1.13 28.28 -4.08
CA ARG A 222 -0.02 28.57 -3.21
C ARG A 222 -0.20 30.07 -2.99
N THR A 223 0.89 30.82 -2.80
CA THR A 223 0.82 32.29 -2.70
C THR A 223 0.20 32.87 -3.97
N LYS A 224 0.66 32.40 -5.14
CA LYS A 224 0.15 32.85 -6.42
C LYS A 224 -1.32 32.46 -6.62
N LEU A 225 -1.72 31.26 -6.21
CA LEU A 225 -3.12 30.84 -6.24
C LEU A 225 -4.00 31.85 -5.50
N PHE A 226 -3.66 32.19 -4.26
CA PHE A 226 -4.44 33.15 -3.46
C PHE A 226 -4.40 34.57 -4.03
N MET A 227 -3.27 35.02 -4.57
CA MET A 227 -3.19 36.32 -5.26
C MET A 227 -4.11 36.37 -6.48
N ASP A 228 -4.06 35.36 -7.34
CA ASP A 228 -4.79 35.33 -8.61
C ASP A 228 -6.31 35.14 -8.41
N THR A 229 -6.72 34.47 -7.34
CA THR A 229 -8.13 34.09 -7.10
C THR A 229 -8.84 34.99 -6.10
N LEU A 230 -8.20 35.34 -4.98
CA LEU A 230 -8.81 36.14 -3.91
C LEU A 230 -8.52 37.65 -4.04
N ASP A 231 -7.76 38.05 -5.06
CA ASP A 231 -7.31 39.42 -5.29
C ASP A 231 -6.60 40.01 -4.05
N LEU A 232 -5.68 39.21 -3.50
CA LEU A 232 -4.86 39.57 -2.35
C LEU A 232 -3.51 40.11 -2.80
N ASP A 233 -2.94 40.99 -1.99
CA ASP A 233 -1.54 41.35 -2.17
C ASP A 233 -0.62 40.19 -1.77
N GLU A 234 0.63 40.27 -2.21
CA GLU A 234 1.63 39.24 -1.97
C GLU A 234 1.86 39.00 -0.46
N PHE A 235 1.76 40.05 0.37
CA PHE A 235 2.02 39.93 1.80
C PHE A 235 0.91 39.14 2.50
N PHE A 236 -0.36 39.45 2.22
CA PHE A 236 -1.50 38.72 2.77
C PHE A 236 -1.58 37.29 2.25
N ALA A 237 -1.29 37.05 0.98
CA ALA A 237 -1.23 35.69 0.43
C ALA A 237 -0.15 34.84 1.10
N GLN A 238 1.04 35.41 1.34
CA GLN A 238 2.12 34.71 2.06
C GLN A 238 1.75 34.39 3.51
N LEU A 239 1.01 35.27 4.19
CA LEU A 239 0.52 35.03 5.54
C LEU A 239 -0.44 33.85 5.61
N LEU A 240 -1.40 33.76 4.66
CA LEU A 240 -2.31 32.62 4.57
C LEU A 240 -1.55 31.30 4.41
N VAL A 241 -0.60 31.25 3.47
CA VAL A 241 0.20 30.02 3.26
C VAL A 241 1.06 29.68 4.48
N ALA A 242 1.62 30.69 5.16
CA ALA A 242 2.45 30.49 6.34
C ALA A 242 1.66 29.93 7.55
N GLU A 243 0.40 30.32 7.68
CA GLU A 243 -0.53 29.78 8.69
C GLU A 243 -1.11 28.41 8.31
N GLY A 244 -0.79 27.92 7.11
CA GLY A 244 -1.06 26.54 6.70
C GLY A 244 -2.20 26.39 5.70
N PHE A 245 -2.82 27.49 5.23
CA PHE A 245 -3.86 27.41 4.21
C PHE A 245 -3.25 26.97 2.87
N THR A 246 -3.78 25.89 2.31
CA THR A 246 -3.28 25.24 1.10
C THR A 246 -4.27 25.28 -0.05
N THR A 247 -5.58 25.35 0.24
CA THR A 247 -6.67 25.34 -0.73
C THR A 247 -7.64 26.49 -0.54
N LEU A 248 -8.48 26.76 -1.54
CA LEU A 248 -9.52 27.79 -1.45
C LEU A 248 -10.67 27.35 -0.55
N GLU A 249 -10.93 26.05 -0.52
CA GLU A 249 -11.95 25.39 0.29
C GLU A 249 -11.67 25.59 1.77
N GLU A 250 -10.41 25.39 2.20
CA GLU A 250 -9.99 25.68 3.57
C GLU A 250 -10.27 27.13 3.93
N VAL A 251 -9.87 28.09 3.09
CA VAL A 251 -10.14 29.52 3.35
C VAL A 251 -11.64 29.80 3.40
N ALA A 252 -12.45 29.19 2.54
CA ALA A 252 -13.88 29.42 2.44
C ALA A 252 -14.70 28.87 3.62
N TYR A 253 -14.27 27.76 4.21
CA TYR A 253 -15.09 26.99 5.16
C TYR A 253 -14.47 26.78 6.54
N VAL A 254 -13.22 27.23 6.76
CA VAL A 254 -12.61 27.24 8.09
C VAL A 254 -13.41 28.07 9.09
N GLU A 255 -13.28 27.73 10.37
CA GLU A 255 -13.81 28.58 11.45
C GLU A 255 -13.13 29.97 11.42
N VAL A 256 -13.93 31.02 11.61
CA VAL A 256 -13.44 32.40 11.54
C VAL A 256 -12.30 32.66 12.53
N ASP A 257 -12.33 31.99 13.69
CA ASP A 257 -11.30 32.10 14.72
C ASP A 257 -9.90 31.71 14.22
N GLU A 258 -9.78 30.79 13.24
CA GLU A 258 -8.48 30.41 12.65
C GLU A 258 -7.98 31.46 11.66
N LEU A 259 -8.87 32.24 11.03
CA LEU A 259 -8.45 33.37 10.21
C LEU A 259 -8.03 34.57 11.07
N LEU A 260 -8.62 34.70 12.27
CA LEU A 260 -8.28 35.77 13.22
C LEU A 260 -6.90 35.59 13.88
N THR A 261 -6.27 34.40 13.79
CA THR A 261 -4.89 34.22 14.27
C THR A 261 -3.87 34.86 13.33
N ILE A 262 -4.26 35.12 12.08
CA ILE A 262 -3.41 35.76 11.08
C ILE A 262 -3.21 37.24 11.43
N ASP A 263 -1.94 37.66 11.53
CA ASP A 263 -1.62 39.04 11.86
C ASP A 263 -2.17 40.01 10.81
N GLY A 264 -3.02 40.94 11.24
CA GLY A 264 -3.66 41.92 10.36
C GLY A 264 -5.03 41.52 9.81
N VAL A 265 -5.58 40.35 10.19
CA VAL A 265 -6.94 39.94 9.85
C VAL A 265 -7.89 40.21 11.03
N ASP A 266 -8.95 40.98 10.79
CA ASP A 266 -10.05 41.19 11.73
C ASP A 266 -11.32 40.44 11.29
N GLU A 267 -12.39 40.47 12.10
CA GLU A 267 -13.64 39.74 11.83
C GLU A 267 -14.26 40.15 10.48
N ASP A 268 -14.19 41.44 10.14
CA ASP A 268 -14.72 41.96 8.88
C ASP A 268 -13.90 41.45 7.69
N THR A 269 -12.56 41.50 7.79
CA THR A 269 -11.64 41.03 6.74
C THR A 269 -11.73 39.51 6.55
N ALA A 270 -11.81 38.75 7.64
CA ALA A 270 -12.01 37.31 7.58
C ALA A 270 -13.33 36.96 6.87
N GLY A 271 -14.42 37.65 7.21
CA GLY A 271 -15.70 37.48 6.53
C GLY A 271 -15.64 37.81 5.04
N GLU A 272 -14.92 38.86 4.66
CA GLU A 272 -14.71 39.22 3.25
C GLU A 272 -13.87 38.17 2.51
N LEU A 273 -12.80 37.67 3.11
CA LEU A 273 -11.97 36.61 2.55
C LEU A 273 -12.78 35.34 2.27
N GLN A 274 -13.56 34.89 3.25
CA GLN A 274 -14.43 33.73 3.10
C GLN A 274 -15.47 33.94 1.99
N ALA A 275 -16.08 35.13 1.94
CA ALA A 275 -17.06 35.45 0.91
C ALA A 275 -16.43 35.41 -0.49
N ARG A 276 -15.26 36.02 -0.68
CA ARG A 276 -14.53 35.97 -1.96
C ARG A 276 -14.15 34.56 -2.35
N ALA A 277 -13.66 33.76 -1.40
CA ALA A 277 -13.31 32.36 -1.66
C ALA A 277 -14.54 31.55 -2.11
N ARG A 278 -15.68 31.71 -1.43
CA ARG A 278 -16.95 31.08 -1.81
C ARG A 278 -17.43 31.54 -3.18
N ASP A 279 -17.39 32.84 -3.47
CA ASP A 279 -17.81 33.38 -4.76
C ASP A 279 -16.97 32.80 -5.91
N VAL A 280 -15.66 32.65 -5.71
CA VAL A 280 -14.77 32.02 -6.69
C VAL A 280 -15.09 30.54 -6.88
N LEU A 281 -15.28 29.80 -5.78
CA LEU A 281 -15.63 28.37 -5.83
C LEU A 281 -16.98 28.15 -6.52
N GLU A 282 -17.99 28.99 -6.23
CA GLU A 282 -19.30 28.96 -6.88
C GLU A 282 -19.20 29.29 -8.37
N ALA A 283 -18.39 30.28 -8.75
CA ALA A 283 -18.15 30.61 -10.15
C ALA A 283 -17.47 29.47 -10.91
N GLN A 284 -16.45 28.85 -10.31
CA GLN A 284 -15.75 27.69 -10.89
C GLN A 284 -16.69 26.49 -11.03
N ALA A 285 -17.52 26.22 -10.01
CA ALA A 285 -18.53 25.18 -10.04
C ALA A 285 -19.55 25.41 -11.16
N ALA A 286 -20.06 26.63 -11.29
CA ALA A 286 -21.01 26.98 -12.35
C ALA A 286 -20.40 26.82 -13.75
N GLU A 287 -19.16 27.28 -13.95
CA GLU A 287 -18.44 27.12 -15.22
C GLU A 287 -18.18 25.64 -15.55
N ALA A 288 -17.80 24.83 -14.55
CA ALA A 288 -17.58 23.40 -14.72
C ALA A 288 -18.87 22.69 -15.16
N LEU A 289 -20.00 22.98 -14.52
CA LEU A 289 -21.30 22.41 -14.89
C LEU A 289 -21.77 22.88 -16.28
N GLU A 290 -21.52 24.15 -16.65
CA GLU A 290 -21.84 24.65 -17.99
C GLU A 290 -21.05 23.88 -19.06
N LYS A 291 -19.75 23.68 -18.84
CA LYS A 291 -18.89 22.89 -19.73
C LYS A 291 -19.33 21.43 -19.78
N ALA A 292 -19.67 20.82 -18.65
CA ALA A 292 -20.15 19.44 -18.59
C ALA A 292 -21.44 19.28 -19.41
N ARG A 293 -22.40 20.19 -19.24
CA ARG A 293 -23.64 20.23 -20.05
C ARG A 293 -23.36 20.43 -21.53
N ALA A 294 -22.37 21.26 -21.89
CA ALA A 294 -21.98 21.46 -23.29
C ALA A 294 -21.36 20.19 -23.91
N LEU A 295 -20.73 19.33 -23.09
CA LEU A 295 -20.23 18.01 -23.49
C LEU A 295 -21.33 16.93 -23.50
N GLY A 296 -22.53 17.26 -23.02
CA GLY A 296 -23.72 16.40 -23.05
C GLY A 296 -24.02 15.70 -21.72
N ALA A 297 -23.43 16.12 -20.61
CA ALA A 297 -23.80 15.62 -19.29
C ALA A 297 -25.27 15.93 -18.97
N GLU A 298 -26.00 14.92 -18.50
CA GLU A 298 -27.40 15.03 -18.14
C GLU A 298 -27.58 15.41 -16.66
N ASP A 299 -28.75 15.97 -16.34
CA ASP A 299 -29.10 16.36 -14.96
C ASP A 299 -29.10 15.17 -13.99
N SER A 300 -29.25 13.94 -14.50
CA SER A 300 -29.16 12.70 -13.71
C SER A 300 -27.77 12.50 -13.10
N LEU A 301 -26.71 12.85 -13.84
CA LEU A 301 -25.33 12.79 -13.35
C LEU A 301 -24.96 14.04 -12.58
N ILE A 302 -25.37 15.22 -13.06
CA ILE A 302 -25.06 16.51 -12.42
C ILE A 302 -25.68 16.61 -11.02
N GLY A 303 -26.86 16.06 -10.81
CA GLY A 303 -27.57 16.08 -9.53
C GLY A 303 -27.20 14.96 -8.57
N PHE A 304 -26.21 14.13 -8.91
CA PHE A 304 -25.81 12.99 -8.07
C PHE A 304 -25.04 13.48 -6.83
N GLU A 305 -25.54 13.13 -5.65
CA GLU A 305 -24.87 13.45 -4.38
C GLU A 305 -23.58 12.64 -4.25
N GLY A 306 -22.44 13.33 -4.10
CA GLY A 306 -21.11 12.72 -4.01
C GLY A 306 -20.15 13.12 -5.15
N LEU A 307 -20.66 13.66 -6.27
CA LEU A 307 -19.82 14.20 -7.34
C LEU A 307 -19.70 15.72 -7.24
N SER A 308 -18.47 16.22 -7.22
CA SER A 308 -18.22 17.66 -7.34
C SER A 308 -18.49 18.14 -8.78
N PRO A 309 -18.83 19.42 -8.98
CA PRO A 309 -18.96 20.03 -10.31
C PRO A 309 -17.76 19.77 -11.24
N GLN A 310 -16.55 19.75 -10.68
CA GLN A 310 -15.31 19.47 -11.41
C GLN A 310 -15.21 17.98 -11.78
N MET A 311 -15.63 17.06 -10.90
CA MET A 311 -15.70 15.62 -11.20
C MET A 311 -16.70 15.34 -12.32
N VAL A 312 -17.87 15.97 -12.30
CA VAL A 312 -18.88 15.83 -13.37
C VAL A 312 -18.33 16.29 -14.72
N LEU A 313 -17.55 17.37 -14.74
CA LEU A 313 -16.86 17.81 -15.96
C LEU A 313 -15.83 16.77 -16.44
N ALA A 314 -15.03 16.20 -15.55
CA ALA A 314 -14.05 15.17 -15.90
C ALA A 314 -14.72 13.92 -16.49
N LEU A 315 -15.80 13.44 -15.86
CA LEU A 315 -16.62 12.33 -16.35
C LEU A 315 -17.20 12.64 -17.75
N ALA A 316 -17.74 13.84 -17.94
CA ALA A 316 -18.31 14.24 -19.22
C ALA A 316 -17.26 14.32 -20.35
N GLN A 317 -16.00 14.64 -20.02
CA GLN A 317 -14.88 14.62 -20.97
C GLN A 317 -14.50 13.20 -21.41
N ASP A 318 -14.71 12.21 -20.54
CA ASP A 318 -14.47 10.79 -20.82
C ASP A 318 -15.74 10.04 -21.29
N ASP A 319 -16.71 10.78 -21.85
CA ASP A 319 -17.96 10.26 -22.41
C ASP A 319 -18.93 9.62 -21.39
N VAL A 320 -18.69 9.77 -20.08
CA VAL A 320 -19.64 9.40 -19.01
C VAL A 320 -20.59 10.57 -18.78
N LYS A 321 -21.81 10.46 -19.32
CA LYS A 321 -22.75 11.61 -19.41
C LYS A 321 -24.00 11.45 -18.57
N THR A 322 -24.37 10.22 -18.25
CA THR A 322 -25.60 9.91 -17.50
C THR A 322 -25.28 9.16 -16.22
N LEU A 323 -26.25 9.13 -15.30
CA LEU A 323 -26.14 8.30 -14.11
C LEU A 323 -26.03 6.80 -14.45
N GLU A 324 -26.65 6.36 -15.55
CA GLU A 324 -26.54 4.97 -16.04
C GLU A 324 -25.11 4.66 -16.50
N ASP A 325 -24.50 5.55 -17.29
CA ASP A 325 -23.10 5.39 -17.71
C ASP A 325 -22.18 5.29 -16.50
N PHE A 326 -22.35 6.20 -15.53
CA PHE A 326 -21.57 6.22 -14.29
C PHE A 326 -21.75 4.93 -13.47
N ALA A 327 -22.96 4.41 -13.36
CA ALA A 327 -23.24 3.15 -12.66
C ALA A 327 -22.61 1.91 -13.35
N THR A 328 -22.31 1.98 -14.65
CA THR A 328 -21.60 0.92 -15.37
C THR A 328 -20.08 0.97 -15.23
N CYS A 329 -19.52 2.12 -14.84
CA CYS A 329 -18.09 2.25 -14.59
C CYS A 329 -17.63 1.25 -13.53
N ALA A 330 -16.42 0.76 -13.70
CA ALA A 330 -15.73 0.06 -12.64
C ALA A 330 -15.11 1.06 -11.65
N ASP A 331 -15.02 0.66 -10.39
CA ASP A 331 -14.32 1.37 -9.32
C ASP A 331 -12.90 1.78 -9.70
N TRP A 332 -12.15 0.87 -10.33
CA TRP A 332 -10.78 1.14 -10.78
C TRP A 332 -10.68 2.05 -12.02
N GLU A 333 -11.73 2.17 -12.85
CA GLU A 333 -11.76 3.13 -13.97
C GLU A 333 -11.91 4.57 -13.45
N LEU A 334 -12.50 4.73 -12.26
CA LEU A 334 -12.69 6.01 -11.61
C LEU A 334 -11.49 6.39 -10.73
N ALA A 335 -11.12 5.55 -9.77
CA ALA A 335 -10.05 5.82 -8.81
C ALA A 335 -8.63 5.59 -9.37
N GLY A 336 -8.52 4.89 -10.49
CA GLY A 336 -7.23 4.45 -11.03
C GLY A 336 -6.71 3.21 -10.34
N GLY A 337 -5.70 2.58 -10.93
CA GLY A 337 -5.20 1.31 -10.43
C GLY A 337 -3.95 0.80 -11.12
N TRP A 338 -3.59 -0.43 -10.78
CA TRP A 338 -2.46 -1.12 -11.38
C TRP A 338 -2.91 -2.44 -11.97
N THR A 339 -2.96 -2.54 -13.30
CA THR A 339 -3.15 -3.82 -13.97
C THR A 339 -1.81 -4.50 -14.26
N THR A 340 -1.85 -5.82 -14.46
CA THR A 340 -0.68 -6.60 -14.86
C THR A 340 -0.89 -7.13 -16.27
N ASP A 341 -0.32 -6.46 -17.27
CA ASP A 341 -0.29 -6.95 -18.65
C ASP A 341 1.05 -7.62 -18.95
N GLY A 342 1.01 -8.86 -19.45
CA GLY A 342 2.22 -9.62 -19.79
C GLY A 342 3.23 -9.85 -18.65
N GLY A 343 2.82 -9.67 -17.38
CA GLY A 343 3.70 -9.77 -16.21
C GLY A 343 4.42 -8.47 -15.84
N VAL A 344 4.05 -7.34 -16.46
CA VAL A 344 4.53 -5.99 -16.11
C VAL A 344 3.37 -5.22 -15.49
N ARG A 345 3.60 -4.56 -14.35
CA ARG A 345 2.62 -3.64 -13.76
C ARG A 345 2.53 -2.39 -14.63
N VAL A 346 1.35 -2.12 -15.15
CA VAL A 346 1.00 -0.90 -15.88
C VAL A 346 0.07 -0.10 -14.98
N LYS A 347 0.27 1.22 -14.92
CA LYS A 347 -0.63 2.12 -14.20
C LYS A 347 -1.79 2.47 -15.13
N ASP A 348 -3.01 2.27 -14.66
CA ASP A 348 -4.22 2.74 -15.32
C ASP A 348 -4.67 3.99 -14.58
N ASP A 349 -4.64 5.13 -15.27
CA ASP A 349 -5.01 6.41 -14.67
C ASP A 349 -6.55 6.49 -14.62
N GLY A 350 -7.08 6.78 -13.43
CA GLY A 350 -8.52 6.88 -13.20
C GLY A 350 -9.08 8.24 -13.63
N ILE A 351 -10.35 8.28 -14.06
CA ILE A 351 -11.02 9.54 -14.45
C ILE A 351 -11.09 10.52 -13.27
N LEU A 352 -11.30 9.99 -12.05
CA LEU A 352 -11.43 10.76 -10.81
C LEU A 352 -10.17 10.73 -9.93
N GLU A 353 -9.13 10.02 -10.33
CA GLU A 353 -7.83 9.99 -9.63
C GLU A 353 -7.24 11.39 -9.36
N PRO A 354 -7.34 12.39 -10.27
CA PRO A 354 -6.84 13.75 -9.99
C PRO A 354 -7.55 14.48 -8.85
N PHE A 355 -8.70 13.97 -8.40
CA PHE A 355 -9.48 14.50 -7.29
C PHE A 355 -9.31 13.65 -6.01
N GLU A 356 -8.28 12.80 -5.97
CA GLU A 356 -7.90 11.99 -4.81
C GLU A 356 -9.00 11.01 -4.36
N VAL A 357 -9.89 10.62 -5.27
CA VAL A 357 -10.94 9.62 -5.00
C VAL A 357 -10.30 8.25 -4.85
N SER A 358 -10.43 7.66 -3.66
CA SER A 358 -9.97 6.31 -3.37
C SER A 358 -10.84 5.26 -4.07
N LEU A 359 -10.31 4.03 -4.17
CA LEU A 359 -11.03 2.92 -4.78
C LEU A 359 -12.31 2.54 -3.99
N GLU A 360 -12.26 2.69 -2.67
CA GLU A 360 -13.42 2.47 -1.78
C GLU A 360 -14.50 3.54 -2.01
N GLU A 361 -14.12 4.81 -2.07
CA GLU A 361 -15.06 5.90 -2.35
C GLU A 361 -15.67 5.79 -3.76
N ALA A 362 -14.86 5.43 -4.75
CA ALA A 362 -15.35 5.15 -6.11
C ALA A 362 -16.35 3.99 -6.12
N GLN A 363 -16.06 2.92 -5.39
CA GLN A 363 -16.96 1.78 -5.25
C GLN A 363 -18.29 2.21 -4.60
N ASP A 364 -18.24 2.98 -3.53
CA ASP A 364 -19.42 3.45 -2.81
C ASP A 364 -20.29 4.38 -3.67
N MET A 365 -19.67 5.28 -4.43
CA MET A 365 -20.37 6.16 -5.38
C MET A 365 -21.07 5.35 -6.48
N VAL A 366 -20.38 4.39 -7.10
CA VAL A 366 -20.96 3.53 -8.15
C VAL A 366 -22.10 2.67 -7.59
N MET A 367 -21.92 2.10 -6.39
CA MET A 367 -22.97 1.30 -5.75
C MET A 367 -24.19 2.15 -5.40
N THR A 368 -23.99 3.37 -4.91
CA THR A 368 -25.06 4.33 -4.65
C THR A 368 -25.83 4.67 -5.94
N ALA A 369 -25.12 4.92 -7.04
CA ALA A 369 -25.75 5.15 -8.35
C ALA A 369 -26.58 3.94 -8.81
N ARG A 370 -26.07 2.72 -8.65
CA ARG A 370 -26.79 1.47 -8.99
C ARG A 370 -28.07 1.29 -8.16
N VAL A 371 -28.04 1.63 -6.88
CA VAL A 371 -29.22 1.61 -6.02
C VAL A 371 -30.26 2.64 -6.48
N MET A 372 -29.84 3.87 -6.79
CA MET A 372 -30.75 4.90 -7.29
C MET A 372 -31.43 4.51 -8.60
N LEU A 373 -30.73 3.76 -9.46
CA LEU A 373 -31.27 3.19 -10.70
C LEU A 373 -32.09 1.89 -10.48
N GLY A 374 -32.12 1.35 -9.26
CA GLY A 374 -32.81 0.12 -8.90
C GLY A 374 -32.16 -1.16 -9.45
N TRP A 375 -30.86 -1.13 -9.74
CA TRP A 375 -30.09 -2.29 -10.20
C TRP A 375 -29.67 -3.21 -9.06
N VAL A 376 -29.56 -2.65 -7.86
CA VAL A 376 -29.17 -3.32 -6.61
C VAL A 376 -30.17 -2.95 -5.53
N ASP A 377 -30.58 -3.93 -4.71
CA ASP A 377 -31.46 -3.70 -3.57
C ASP A 377 -30.64 -3.07 -2.42
N PRO A 378 -31.09 -1.96 -1.80
CA PRO A 378 -30.43 -1.37 -0.63
C PRO A 378 -30.14 -2.37 0.49
N ASP A 379 -30.97 -3.40 0.64
CA ASP A 379 -30.83 -4.40 1.71
C ASP A 379 -29.63 -5.35 1.46
N ASP A 380 -29.13 -5.45 0.22
CA ASP A 380 -27.95 -6.24 -0.14
C ASP A 380 -26.62 -5.52 0.18
N LEU A 381 -26.66 -4.23 0.56
CA LEU A 381 -25.49 -3.40 0.88
C LEU A 381 -25.15 -3.36 2.37
N MET A 382 -26.01 -3.89 3.25
CA MET A 382 -25.64 -3.98 4.66
C MET A 382 -24.52 -5.01 4.82
N PRO A 383 -23.41 -4.67 5.52
CA PRO A 383 -22.46 -5.69 5.92
C PRO A 383 -23.25 -6.70 6.75
N GLN A 384 -23.23 -7.97 6.32
CA GLN A 384 -23.79 -9.04 7.13
C GLN A 384 -23.09 -8.96 8.48
N THR A 385 -23.77 -8.44 9.50
CA THR A 385 -23.38 -8.67 10.87
C THR A 385 -23.29 -10.16 11.01
N GLU A 386 -22.07 -10.67 11.13
CA GLU A 386 -21.84 -12.07 11.45
C GLU A 386 -22.70 -12.36 12.68
N GLU A 387 -23.77 -13.12 12.48
CA GLU A 387 -24.44 -13.81 13.57
C GLU A 387 -23.38 -14.73 14.17
N THR A 388 -22.69 -14.19 15.17
CA THR A 388 -21.93 -14.97 16.12
C THR A 388 -22.94 -15.92 16.77
N GLY A 389 -22.94 -17.16 16.28
CA GLY A 389 -23.71 -18.24 16.84
C GLY A 389 -23.24 -18.49 18.28
N GLU A 390 -23.84 -17.78 19.23
CA GLU A 390 -23.88 -18.21 20.62
C GLU A 390 -24.72 -19.48 20.67
N ALA A 391 -24.02 -20.61 20.59
CA ALA A 391 -24.53 -21.89 21.04
C ALA A 391 -24.87 -21.78 22.53
N ALA A 392 -26.14 -21.45 22.83
CA ALA A 392 -26.71 -21.57 24.15
C ALA A 392 -26.74 -23.06 24.53
N ASP A 393 -25.80 -23.42 25.40
CA ASP A 393 -25.71 -24.71 26.08
C ASP A 393 -26.91 -24.85 27.03
N ALA A 394 -28.01 -25.41 26.52
CA ALA A 394 -29.18 -25.76 27.31
C ALA A 394 -28.98 -27.15 27.92
N ALA A 395 -28.54 -27.17 29.19
CA ALA A 395 -28.62 -28.34 30.05
C ALA A 395 -30.10 -28.77 30.23
N PRO A 396 -30.41 -30.07 30.30
CA PRO A 396 -31.78 -30.55 30.36
C PRO A 396 -32.30 -30.51 31.81
N ASP A 397 -33.35 -29.74 32.05
CA ASP A 397 -34.13 -29.84 33.28
C ASP A 397 -35.08 -31.05 33.23
N ASN A 398 -35.00 -31.84 34.30
CA ASN A 398 -35.91 -32.93 34.63
C ASN A 398 -37.35 -32.43 34.79
N GLU A 399 -38.30 -33.05 34.10
CA GLU A 399 -39.67 -33.15 34.60
C GLU A 399 -40.11 -34.61 34.63
N GLU A 400 -40.38 -35.06 35.86
CA GLU A 400 -40.94 -36.37 36.20
C GLU A 400 -42.37 -36.51 35.66
N GLU A 401 -42.60 -37.66 35.03
CA GLU A 401 -43.92 -38.19 34.71
C GLU A 401 -44.81 -38.33 35.95
N THR A 402 -46.05 -37.88 35.84
CA THR A 402 -47.16 -38.38 36.67
C THR A 402 -48.14 -39.16 35.80
N GLY A 403 -48.28 -40.46 36.11
CA GLY A 403 -49.58 -41.15 36.04
C GLY A 403 -49.70 -42.32 35.07
N ALA A 404 -49.50 -43.55 35.58
CA ALA A 404 -50.50 -44.63 35.61
C ALA A 404 -49.99 -45.84 36.41
#